data_AF-A0A6M1LAE4-F1
#
_entry.id   AF-A0A6M1LAE4-F1
#
_cell.length_a   1.000
_cell.length_b   1.000
_cell.length_c   1.000
_cell.angle_alpha   90.00
_cell.angle_beta   90.00
_cell.angle_gamma   90.00
#
_symmetry.space_group_name_H-M   'P 1'
#
loop_
_entity.id
_entity.type
_entity.pdbx_description
1 polymer ?
#
loop_
_entity_poly.entity_id
_entity_poly.type
_entity_poly.pdbx_seq_one_letter_code
_entity_poly.pdbx_strand_id
1 'polypeptide(L)'
;MESSPRTDHQNGGGGAAVARPVPQAQAIADLWSEYLGAEAKENDDFFALGGTSLAGIKIIDRMADDYGVRLSVRAFYLAQTPARVAELIAQGRAGT
;
A
#
# COMPACT_ATOMS: atom_id res chain seq x y z
N MET A 1 -9.96 2.33 -57.68
CA MET A 1 -11.01 1.71 -56.86
C MET A 1 -10.40 0.39 -56.37
N GLU A 2 -9.97 0.18 -55.14
CA GLU A 2 -10.09 0.87 -53.85
C GLU A 2 -8.86 0.40 -53.04
N SER A 3 -8.05 1.33 -52.53
CA SER A 3 -7.83 1.52 -51.09
C SER A 3 -6.80 0.58 -50.45
N SER A 4 -5.65 1.18 -50.11
CA SER A 4 -4.74 0.72 -49.06
C SER A 4 -5.48 0.49 -47.74
N PRO A 5 -4.88 -0.24 -46.78
CA PRO A 5 -4.22 0.50 -45.72
C PRO A 5 -2.86 -0.08 -45.29
N ARG A 6 -1.92 0.85 -45.04
CA ARG A 6 -0.76 0.63 -44.18
C ARG A 6 -1.25 0.19 -42.81
N THR A 7 -0.70 -0.87 -42.25
CA THR A 7 -0.69 -1.06 -40.81
C THR A 7 0.40 -0.16 -40.24
N ASP A 8 0.07 1.11 -40.02
CA ASP A 8 0.71 1.91 -38.99
C ASP A 8 -0.03 1.66 -37.69
N HIS A 9 0.48 0.76 -36.86
CA HIS A 9 0.19 0.78 -35.43
C HIS A 9 1.52 0.78 -34.70
N GLN A 10 2.15 1.96 -34.73
CA GLN A 10 3.07 2.37 -33.68
C GLN A 10 2.26 2.46 -32.38
N ASN A 11 2.47 1.52 -31.45
CA ASN A 11 2.11 1.74 -30.05
C ASN A 11 3.39 1.65 -29.22
N GLY A 12 4.04 2.80 -29.06
CA GLY A 12 4.95 3.05 -27.95
C GLY A 12 4.14 3.17 -26.67
N GLY A 13 3.87 2.03 -26.03
CA GLY A 13 3.30 1.98 -24.69
C GLY A 13 4.43 2.08 -23.68
N GLY A 14 4.50 3.22 -22.99
CA GLY A 14 5.52 3.56 -22.00
C GLY A 14 5.86 2.42 -21.06
N GLY A 15 7.16 2.32 -20.73
CA GLY A 15 7.71 1.30 -19.86
C GLY A 15 6.78 1.08 -18.67
N ALA A 16 6.27 -0.14 -18.55
CA ALA A 16 5.48 -0.56 -17.42
C ALA A 16 6.28 -0.19 -16.18
N ALA A 17 5.86 0.89 -15.50
CA ALA A 17 6.34 1.18 -14.16
C ALA A 17 6.09 -0.12 -13.41
N VAL A 18 7.16 -0.84 -13.08
CA VAL A 18 7.10 -2.10 -12.37
C VAL A 18 6.17 -1.88 -11.20
N ALA A 19 4.94 -2.41 -11.30
CA ALA A 19 3.90 -2.11 -10.35
C ALA A 19 4.38 -2.70 -9.03
N ARG A 20 4.84 -1.84 -8.13
CA ARG A 20 5.42 -2.27 -6.87
C ARG A 20 4.36 -3.12 -6.16
N PRO A 21 4.71 -4.30 -5.62
CA PRO A 21 3.72 -5.24 -5.12
C PRO A 21 2.85 -4.59 -4.04
N VAL A 22 1.54 -4.76 -4.18
CA VAL A 22 0.59 -4.32 -3.15
C VAL A 22 0.78 -5.22 -1.91
N PRO A 23 0.96 -4.65 -0.71
CA PRO A 23 1.10 -5.44 0.51
C PRO A 23 -0.17 -6.23 0.81
N GLN A 24 0.01 -7.47 1.26
CA GLN A 24 -1.06 -8.25 1.86
C GLN A 24 -1.27 -7.83 3.32
N ALA A 25 -2.50 -8.00 3.84
CA ALA A 25 -2.84 -7.67 5.22
C ALA A 25 -1.91 -8.33 6.24
N GLN A 26 -1.51 -9.59 5.99
CA GLN A 26 -0.62 -10.33 6.88
C GLN A 26 0.80 -9.73 6.96
N ALA A 27 1.32 -9.18 5.85
CA ALA A 27 2.64 -8.53 5.85
C ALA A 27 2.61 -7.21 6.65
N ILE A 28 1.48 -6.51 6.62
CA ILE A 28 1.28 -5.30 7.45
C ILE A 28 1.14 -5.69 8.92
N ALA A 29 0.43 -6.77 9.23
CA ALA A 29 0.29 -7.28 10.59
C ALA A 29 1.64 -7.72 11.17
N ASP A 30 2.52 -8.29 10.36
CA ASP A 30 3.90 -8.63 10.76
C ASP A 30 4.68 -7.37 11.16
N LEU A 31 4.65 -6.32 10.33
CA LEU A 31 5.24 -5.01 10.67
C LEU A 31 4.68 -4.47 11.99
N TRP A 32 3.37 -4.54 12.18
CA TRP A 32 2.76 -4.08 13.44
C TRP A 32 3.29 -4.88 14.62
N SER A 33 3.47 -6.19 14.46
CA SER A 33 4.00 -7.03 15.51
C SER A 33 5.42 -6.64 15.90
N GLU A 34 6.27 -6.32 14.92
CA GLU A 34 7.64 -5.84 15.15
C GLU A 34 7.68 -4.50 15.92
N TYR A 35 6.82 -3.54 15.55
CA TYR A 35 6.84 -2.20 16.14
C TYR A 35 6.04 -2.06 17.43
N LEU A 36 5.05 -2.93 17.66
CA LEU A 36 4.21 -2.93 18.86
C LEU A 36 4.72 -3.92 19.92
N GLY A 37 5.55 -4.90 19.54
CA GLY A 37 6.06 -5.92 20.45
C GLY A 37 5.00 -6.92 20.92
N ALA A 38 3.94 -7.09 20.14
CA ALA A 38 2.82 -8.00 20.39
C ALA A 38 2.39 -8.66 19.08
N GLU A 39 1.87 -9.90 19.12
CA GLU A 39 1.34 -10.56 17.92
C GLU A 39 0.11 -9.81 17.40
N ALA A 40 0.17 -9.34 16.15
CA ALA A 40 -0.93 -8.68 15.45
C ALA A 40 -1.46 -9.55 14.32
N LYS A 41 -2.78 -9.51 14.12
CA LYS A 41 -3.49 -10.15 13.02
C LYS A 41 -4.03 -9.13 12.05
N GLU A 42 -4.43 -9.60 10.87
CA GLU A 42 -4.97 -8.80 9.77
C GLU A 42 -6.14 -7.86 10.16
N ASN A 43 -6.89 -8.19 11.21
CA ASN A 43 -8.06 -7.44 11.67
C ASN A 43 -7.89 -6.87 13.09
N ASP A 44 -6.70 -6.98 13.68
CA ASP A 44 -6.46 -6.36 14.98
C ASP A 44 -6.39 -4.84 14.85
N ASP A 45 -6.94 -4.15 15.84
CA ASP A 45 -6.93 -2.70 15.90
C ASP A 45 -5.58 -2.20 16.45
N PHE A 46 -4.99 -1.24 15.75
CA PHE A 46 -3.69 -0.65 16.08
C PHE A 46 -3.65 -0.12 17.51
N PHE A 47 -4.71 0.57 17.95
CA PHE A 47 -4.78 1.18 19.28
C PHE A 47 -5.10 0.14 20.36
N ALA A 48 -5.90 -0.88 20.05
CA ALA A 48 -6.17 -2.00 20.95
C ALA A 48 -4.91 -2.81 21.28
N LEU A 49 -3.97 -2.90 20.33
CA LEU A 49 -2.65 -3.50 20.52
C LEU A 49 -1.65 -2.59 21.26
N GLY A 50 -2.05 -1.39 21.69
CA GLY A 50 -1.17 -0.43 22.37
C GLY A 50 -0.39 0.49 21.43
N GLY A 51 -0.87 0.66 20.20
CA GLY A 51 -0.28 1.53 19.19
C GLY A 51 -0.08 2.98 19.65
N THR A 52 1.11 3.51 19.36
CA THR A 52 1.48 4.89 19.66
C THR A 52 1.75 5.69 18.40
N SER A 53 1.73 7.02 18.50
CA SER A 53 2.03 7.90 17.37
C SER A 53 3.40 7.62 16.74
N LEU A 54 4.41 7.32 17.56
CA LEU A 54 5.76 7.02 17.09
C LEU A 54 5.83 5.68 16.35
N ALA A 55 5.17 4.64 16.88
CA ALA A 55 5.08 3.35 16.19
C ALA A 55 4.34 3.49 14.85
N GLY A 56 3.23 4.23 14.83
CA GLY A 56 2.46 4.49 13.60
C GLY A 56 3.28 5.22 12.54
N ILE A 57 4.04 6.26 12.91
CA ILE A 57 4.91 6.98 11.99
C ILE A 57 6.00 6.05 11.42
N LYS A 58 6.66 5.23 12.25
CA LYS A 58 7.69 4.28 11.80
C LYS A 58 7.13 3.23 10.84
N ILE A 59 5.95 2.69 11.15
CA ILE A 59 5.23 1.75 10.30
C ILE A 59 4.90 2.37 8.93
N ILE A 60 4.40 3.60 8.90
CA ILE A 60 4.08 4.32 7.65
C ILE A 60 5.34 4.54 6.81
N ASP A 61 6.43 4.99 7.42
CA ASP A 61 7.70 5.22 6.74
C ASP A 61 8.27 3.92 6.15
N ARG A 62 8.22 2.83 6.94
CA ARG A 62 8.60 1.49 6.50
C ARG A 62 7.76 1.01 5.32
N MET A 63 6.44 1.15 5.37
CA MET A 63 5.56 0.81 4.25
C MET A 63 5.85 1.64 2.99
N ALA A 64 6.23 2.91 3.15
CA ALA A 64 6.62 3.74 2.02
C ALA A 64 7.92 3.27 1.36
N ASP A 65 8.88 2.77 2.15
CA ASP A 65 10.13 2.20 1.64
C ASP A 65 9.88 0.85 0.94
N ASP A 66 9.26 -0.12 1.63
CA ASP A 66 9.00 -1.47 1.12
C ASP A 66 8.05 -1.47 -0.09
N TYR A 67 6.95 -0.71 -0.02
CA TYR A 67 5.86 -0.77 -1.00
C TYR A 67 5.71 0.49 -1.84
N GLY A 68 6.56 1.51 -1.64
CA GLY A 68 6.60 2.70 -2.51
C GLY A 68 5.34 3.52 -2.48
N VAL A 69 4.55 3.37 -1.42
CA VAL A 69 3.23 3.97 -1.27
C VAL A 69 3.31 5.10 -0.25
N ARG A 70 2.77 6.26 -0.60
CA ARG A 70 2.70 7.43 0.29
C ARG A 70 1.41 7.34 1.10
N LEU A 71 1.38 6.54 2.15
CA LEU A 71 0.20 6.47 3.01
C LEU A 71 0.12 7.72 3.90
N SER A 72 -0.98 8.47 3.83
CA SER A 72 -1.18 9.59 4.74
C SER A 72 -1.42 9.09 6.17
N VAL A 73 -0.86 9.79 7.15
CA VAL A 73 -1.06 9.50 8.59
C VAL A 73 -2.54 9.42 8.95
N ARG A 74 -3.35 10.32 8.38
CA ARG A 74 -4.81 10.32 8.56
C ARG A 74 -5.44 9.03 8.02
N ALA A 75 -5.07 8.60 6.81
CA ALA A 75 -5.63 7.39 6.21
C ALA A 75 -5.23 6.13 6.99
N PHE A 76 -3.98 6.06 7.48
CA PHE A 76 -3.51 4.99 8.36
C PHE A 76 -4.37 4.86 9.62
N TYR A 77 -4.58 5.96 10.36
CA TYR A 77 -5.36 5.92 11.60
C TYR A 77 -6.86 5.70 11.38
N LEU A 78 -7.41 6.11 10.23
CA LEU A 78 -8.80 5.81 9.86
C LEU A 78 -9.00 4.33 9.48
N ALA A 79 -7.97 3.68 8.94
CA ALA A 79 -8.04 2.26 8.58
C ALA A 79 -8.08 1.35 9.80
N GLN A 80 -7.37 1.73 10.87
CA GLN A 80 -7.31 1.05 12.18
C GLN A 80 -6.76 -0.39 12.19
N THR A 81 -6.83 -1.12 11.08
CA THR A 81 -6.46 -2.54 10.96
C THR A 81 -5.54 -2.77 9.75
N PRO A 82 -4.68 -3.81 9.77
CA PRO A 82 -3.79 -4.12 8.65
C PRO A 82 -4.53 -4.39 7.34
N ALA A 83 -5.67 -5.09 7.40
CA ALA A 83 -6.51 -5.37 6.24
C ALA A 83 -7.01 -4.10 5.56
N ARG A 84 -7.51 -3.14 6.34
CA ARG A 84 -7.97 -1.86 5.81
C ARG A 84 -6.83 -1.02 5.24
N VAL A 85 -5.64 -1.08 5.85
CA VAL A 85 -4.45 -0.42 5.28
C VAL A 85 -4.06 -1.04 3.94
N ALA A 86 -4.06 -2.37 3.83
CA ALA A 86 -3.81 -3.06 2.57
C ALA A 86 -4.81 -2.65 1.48
N GLU A 87 -6.10 -2.58 1.82
CA GLU A 87 -7.14 -2.12 0.90
C GLU A 87 -6.90 -0.67 0.41
N LEU A 88 -6.52 0.24 1.31
CA LEU A 88 -6.23 1.63 0.93
C LEU A 88 -5.06 1.75 -0.06
N ILE A 89 -4.03 0.92 0.16
CA ILE A 89 -2.86 0.86 -0.71
C ILE A 89 -3.25 0.27 -2.07
N ALA A 90 -4.02 -0.83 -2.07
CA ALA A 90 -4.52 -1.46 -3.30
C ALA A 90 -5.37 -0.51 -4.15
N GLN A 91 -6.13 0.37 -3.51
CA GLN A 91 -7.02 1.34 -4.18
C GLN A 91 -6.28 2.59 -4.68
N GLY A 92 -4.96 2.73 -4.45
CA GLY A 92 -4.21 3.93 -4.80
C GLY A 92 -4.67 5.17 -4.02
N ARG A 93 -5.34 4.99 -2.88
CA ARG A 93 -5.75 6.09 -1.98
C ARG A 93 -4.70 6.41 -0.93
N ALA A 94 -3.54 5.75 -1.00
CA ALA A 94 -2.32 6.22 -0.36
C ALA A 94 -1.97 7.58 -1.01
N GLY A 95 -2.22 8.65 -0.26
CA GLY A 95 -2.29 10.03 -0.75
C GLY A 95 -1.17 10.49 -1.70
N THR A 96 -1.56 11.38 -2.60
CA THR A 96 -0.72 12.11 -3.57
C THR A 96 0.41 12.89 -2.89
#